data_AF-A0A6M5YI65-F1
#
_entry.id   AF-A0A6M5YI65-F1
#
_cell.length_a   1.000
_cell.length_b   1.000
_cell.length_c   1.000
_cell.angle_alpha   90.00
_cell.angle_beta   90.00
_cell.angle_gamma   90.00
#
_symmetry.space_group_name_H-M   'P 1'
#
loop_
_entity.id
_entity.type
_entity.pdbx_description
1 polymer ?
#
loop_
_entity_poly.entity_id
_entity_poly.type
_entity_poly.pdbx_seq_one_letter_code
_entity_poly.pdbx_strand_id
1 'polypeptide(L)'
;MDVVPVGSGALAPVPPGPLPPVGPAPAGGPAPAPVNPGPVTQAVGPAPSASPPVIQTPPAPPAPPVQQPPSYQPTPPAVQYQQPPQPYQPPVPGGSGGPTPLPTVDPKAPPAGQPTNVTPPGAWTGAAPATDLPRAQIINYARFDLGFDLEQRGPSGISRVDLWVTRDEGKSWAKWSQHDGKGGAVRVALDVRENANQLEGNYGFRLVPVSGAGLSEREPAAGDSPDMRVVVDVTPPQIDLFPPASDPNTPDTLVIQWRATDRNFGDDPITLEWSDAPAGPWKPIASAGNDPVVQTTAINAPVAKRLANTGQYAWRVPAGIPPRVYLKATARDSAGNVKEVVTRDPILVDLTKPRAKISGIVQQPIAPRP
;
A
#
# COMPACT_ATOMS: atom_id res chain seq x y z
N MET A 1 18.41 -50.70 -46.91
CA MET A 1 17.24 -50.00 -47.48
C MET A 1 17.00 -48.78 -46.61
N ASP A 2 16.97 -47.65 -47.27
CA ASP A 2 17.44 -46.34 -46.82
C ASP A 2 16.63 -45.68 -45.70
N VAL A 3 17.39 -44.98 -44.85
CA VAL A 3 16.92 -43.98 -43.90
C VAL A 3 16.64 -42.70 -44.68
N VAL A 4 15.38 -42.25 -44.68
CA VAL A 4 14.96 -40.97 -45.27
C VAL A 4 14.85 -39.94 -44.15
N PRO A 5 15.73 -38.91 -44.08
CA PRO A 5 15.51 -37.76 -43.21
C PRO A 5 14.60 -36.73 -43.89
N VAL A 6 13.53 -36.34 -43.20
CA VAL A 6 12.63 -35.24 -43.56
C VAL A 6 13.38 -33.93 -43.34
N GLY A 7 13.50 -33.14 -44.41
CA GLY A 7 14.26 -31.89 -44.45
C GLY A 7 13.63 -30.79 -43.60
N SER A 8 14.48 -30.14 -42.80
CA SER A 8 14.23 -28.88 -42.14
C SER A 8 14.21 -27.76 -43.19
N GLY A 9 13.01 -27.27 -43.52
CA GLY A 9 12.86 -26.08 -44.37
C GLY A 9 13.37 -24.84 -43.64
N ALA A 10 14.50 -24.30 -44.11
CA ALA A 10 14.98 -22.98 -43.75
C ALA A 10 14.02 -21.92 -44.30
N LEU A 11 13.44 -21.09 -43.43
CA LEU A 11 12.74 -19.88 -43.85
C LEU A 11 13.77 -18.88 -44.38
N ALA A 12 13.64 -18.53 -45.66
CA ALA A 12 14.41 -17.47 -46.30
C ALA A 12 14.11 -16.11 -45.65
N PRO A 13 15.07 -15.18 -45.57
CA PRO A 13 14.83 -13.82 -45.09
C PRO A 13 13.90 -13.06 -46.06
N VAL A 14 12.91 -12.39 -45.49
CA VAL A 14 11.99 -11.50 -46.21
C VAL A 14 12.79 -10.29 -46.72
N PRO A 15 12.71 -9.91 -48.02
CA PRO A 15 13.37 -8.71 -48.52
C PRO A 15 12.70 -7.43 -47.97
N PRO A 16 13.46 -6.36 -47.68
CA PRO A 16 12.88 -5.08 -47.28
C PRO A 16 12.09 -4.47 -48.44
N GLY A 17 10.86 -4.04 -48.15
CA GLY A 17 9.99 -3.33 -49.11
C GLY A 17 10.55 -1.94 -49.50
N PRO A 18 10.12 -1.38 -50.64
CA PRO A 18 10.65 -0.14 -51.18
C PRO A 18 10.29 1.08 -50.34
N LEU A 19 11.27 1.98 -50.16
CA LEU A 19 11.11 3.29 -49.53
C LEU A 19 10.19 4.21 -50.35
N PRO A 20 9.40 5.10 -49.70
CA PRO A 20 8.61 6.10 -50.41
C PRO A 20 9.52 7.15 -51.09
N PRO A 21 9.08 7.77 -52.22
CA PRO A 21 9.91 8.66 -53.02
C PRO A 21 10.23 9.97 -52.30
N VAL A 22 11.50 10.37 -52.41
CA VAL A 22 12.02 11.68 -51.99
C VAL A 22 11.57 12.73 -53.01
N GLY A 23 10.79 13.71 -52.57
CA GLY A 23 10.38 14.86 -53.38
C GLY A 23 11.53 15.85 -53.64
N PRO A 24 11.50 16.61 -54.74
CA PRO A 24 12.61 17.46 -55.16
C PRO A 24 12.75 18.73 -54.30
N ALA A 25 14.01 19.13 -54.10
CA ALA A 25 14.42 20.36 -53.43
C ALA A 25 14.02 21.61 -54.24
N PRO A 26 13.55 22.70 -53.60
CA PRO A 26 13.47 24.00 -54.25
C PRO A 26 14.78 24.78 -54.08
N ALA A 27 15.27 25.32 -55.19
CA ALA A 27 16.39 26.23 -55.27
C ALA A 27 15.99 27.69 -54.98
N GLY A 28 16.89 28.43 -54.31
CA GLY A 28 17.22 29.85 -54.56
C GLY A 28 16.16 30.94 -54.34
N GLY A 29 16.31 31.70 -53.25
CA GLY A 29 15.69 33.02 -53.02
C GLY A 29 16.57 33.89 -52.09
N PRO A 30 16.54 35.24 -52.17
CA PRO A 30 17.74 36.07 -52.08
C PRO A 30 18.17 36.49 -50.66
N ALA A 31 19.45 36.91 -50.57
CA ALA A 31 20.14 37.38 -49.37
C ALA A 31 19.55 38.67 -48.77
N PRO A 32 19.57 38.84 -47.43
CA PRO A 32 19.27 40.13 -46.81
C PRO A 32 20.47 41.09 -46.88
N ALA A 33 20.15 42.37 -47.13
CA ALA A 33 21.05 43.52 -47.27
C ALA A 33 21.79 43.90 -45.96
N PRO A 34 22.92 44.64 -46.05
CA PRO A 34 23.70 45.05 -44.88
C PRO A 34 23.06 46.24 -44.16
N VAL A 35 22.89 46.12 -42.84
CA VAL A 35 22.48 47.23 -41.97
C VAL A 35 23.69 48.03 -41.50
N ASN A 36 23.62 49.34 -41.76
CA ASN A 36 24.61 50.37 -41.47
C ASN A 36 24.68 50.72 -39.96
N PRO A 37 25.83 51.12 -39.39
CA PRO A 37 25.94 51.50 -37.97
C PRO A 37 25.37 52.90 -37.69
N GLY A 38 24.46 53.00 -36.72
CA GLY A 38 23.99 54.27 -36.14
C GLY A 38 24.89 54.79 -35.00
N PRO A 39 24.78 56.07 -34.61
CA PRO A 39 25.84 56.80 -33.92
C PRO A 39 25.93 56.52 -32.41
N VAL A 40 27.16 56.63 -31.92
CA VAL A 40 27.59 56.65 -30.51
C VAL A 40 26.89 57.75 -29.71
N THR A 41 26.24 57.38 -28.61
CA THR A 41 25.85 58.29 -27.52
C THR A 41 26.61 57.97 -26.24
N GLN A 42 27.06 59.03 -25.58
CA GLN A 42 28.03 59.08 -24.49
C GLN A 42 27.54 58.44 -23.18
N ALA A 43 28.49 57.92 -22.41
CA ALA A 43 28.29 57.36 -21.08
C ALA A 43 27.94 58.46 -20.05
N VAL A 44 26.87 58.23 -19.28
CA VAL A 44 26.54 58.97 -18.06
C VAL A 44 26.80 58.04 -16.87
N GLY A 45 27.50 58.54 -15.86
CA GLY A 45 28.01 57.79 -14.71
C GLY A 45 26.95 57.23 -13.76
N PRO A 46 27.36 56.43 -12.75
CA PRO A 46 26.45 55.70 -11.89
C PRO A 46 25.78 56.62 -10.86
N ALA A 47 24.45 56.53 -10.77
CA ALA A 47 23.66 57.10 -9.68
C ALA A 47 23.67 56.13 -8.46
N PRO A 48 23.62 56.64 -7.21
CA PRO A 48 23.64 55.80 -6.02
C PRO A 48 22.33 55.02 -5.85
N SER A 49 22.46 53.75 -5.51
CA SER A 49 21.36 52.82 -5.23
C SER A 49 20.49 53.32 -4.07
N ALA A 50 19.20 53.51 -4.33
CA ALA A 50 18.20 53.72 -3.28
C ALA A 50 17.92 52.39 -2.58
N SER A 51 18.10 52.35 -1.26
CA SER A 51 17.69 51.24 -0.40
C SER A 51 16.15 51.09 -0.41
N PRO A 52 15.62 49.86 -0.36
CA PRO A 52 14.17 49.66 -0.23
C PRO A 52 13.67 50.15 1.15
N PRO A 53 12.39 50.56 1.27
CA PRO A 53 11.85 51.00 2.55
C PRO A 53 11.80 49.85 3.55
N VAL A 54 12.36 50.08 4.73
CA VAL A 54 12.21 49.22 5.91
C VAL A 54 10.76 49.34 6.39
N ILE A 55 9.96 48.30 6.17
CA ILE A 55 8.67 48.15 6.85
C ILE A 55 8.97 47.83 8.31
N GLN A 56 8.77 48.81 9.20
CA GLN A 56 8.82 48.56 10.64
C GLN A 56 7.58 47.75 11.02
N THR A 57 7.75 46.46 11.25
CA THR A 57 6.73 45.63 11.90
C THR A 57 6.56 46.09 13.35
N PRO A 58 5.32 46.27 13.85
CA PRO A 58 5.08 46.51 15.27
C PRO A 58 5.68 45.39 16.12
N PRO A 59 6.17 45.68 17.35
CA PRO A 59 6.65 44.65 18.25
C PRO A 59 5.52 43.66 18.57
N ALA A 60 5.82 42.37 18.45
CA ALA A 60 4.90 41.30 18.81
C ALA A 60 4.51 41.41 20.30
N PRO A 61 3.24 41.13 20.67
CA PRO A 61 2.85 41.04 22.07
C PRO A 61 3.63 39.90 22.77
N PRO A 62 3.90 40.02 24.08
CA PRO A 62 4.62 39.00 24.83
C PRO A 62 3.89 37.66 24.77
N ALA A 63 4.66 36.59 24.52
CA ALA A 63 4.14 35.23 24.50
C ALA A 63 3.48 34.88 25.85
N PRO A 64 2.33 34.19 25.85
CA PRO A 64 1.74 33.67 27.08
C PRO A 64 2.72 32.68 27.76
N PRO A 65 2.70 32.58 29.09
CA PRO A 65 3.59 31.67 29.81
C PRO A 65 3.37 30.23 29.34
N VAL A 66 4.46 29.59 28.96
CA VAL A 66 4.52 28.15 28.66
C VAL A 66 4.10 27.41 29.92
N GLN A 67 2.91 26.81 29.92
CA GLN A 67 2.55 25.84 30.95
C GLN A 67 3.40 24.59 30.72
N GLN A 68 4.28 24.28 31.67
CA GLN A 68 4.99 23.02 31.70
C GLN A 68 3.96 21.88 31.70
N PRO A 69 4.08 20.87 30.83
CA PRO A 69 3.23 19.69 30.94
C PRO A 69 3.51 19.02 32.29
N PRO A 70 2.48 18.45 32.96
CA PRO A 70 2.68 17.75 34.22
C PRO A 70 3.68 16.61 34.01
N SER A 71 4.66 16.52 34.90
CA SER A 71 5.58 15.39 34.97
C SER A 71 4.77 14.11 35.17
N TYR A 72 4.71 13.26 34.15
CA TYR A 72 4.23 11.90 34.29
C TYR A 72 5.18 11.15 35.24
N GLN A 73 4.77 10.99 36.50
CA GLN A 73 5.31 9.93 37.34
C GLN A 73 4.82 8.59 36.78
N PRO A 74 5.71 7.68 36.38
CA PRO A 74 5.29 6.33 36.03
C PRO A 74 4.73 5.65 37.28
N THR A 75 3.45 5.28 37.23
CA THR A 75 2.88 4.33 38.18
C THR A 75 3.55 2.97 37.99
N PRO A 76 4.06 2.32 39.05
CA PRO A 76 4.63 0.99 38.92
C PRO A 76 3.55 -0.03 38.54
N PRO A 77 3.89 -1.07 37.75
CA PRO A 77 2.93 -2.07 37.33
C PRO A 77 2.40 -2.87 38.52
N ALA A 78 1.10 -3.14 38.51
CA ALA A 78 0.43 -4.01 39.48
C ALA A 78 1.03 -5.42 39.40
N VAL A 79 1.53 -5.90 40.53
CA VAL A 79 2.03 -7.27 40.68
C VAL A 79 0.84 -8.23 40.63
N GLN A 80 0.72 -9.00 39.55
CA GLN A 80 -0.23 -10.11 39.50
C GLN A 80 0.31 -11.25 40.37
N TYR A 81 -0.35 -11.51 41.50
CA TYR A 81 -0.09 -12.71 42.29
C TYR A 81 -0.49 -13.94 41.47
N GLN A 82 0.50 -14.71 41.01
CA GLN A 82 0.28 -16.04 40.45
C GLN A 82 -0.24 -16.97 41.56
N GLN A 83 -1.43 -17.54 41.35
CA GLN A 83 -1.94 -18.62 42.20
C GLN A 83 -1.03 -19.86 42.09
N PRO A 84 -0.75 -20.56 43.20
CA PRO A 84 0.04 -21.78 43.17
C PRO A 84 -0.73 -22.93 42.47
N PRO A 85 -0.03 -23.84 41.78
CA PRO A 85 -0.66 -24.95 41.06
C PRO A 85 -1.30 -25.97 42.01
N GLN A 86 -2.52 -26.39 41.67
CA GLN A 86 -3.25 -27.47 42.36
C GLN A 86 -2.56 -28.83 42.11
N PRO A 87 -2.50 -29.73 43.10
CA PRO A 87 -1.90 -31.04 42.94
C PRO A 87 -2.76 -31.96 42.05
N TYR A 88 -2.10 -32.64 41.12
CA TYR A 88 -2.66 -33.65 40.22
C TYR A 88 -3.21 -34.86 41.02
N GLN A 89 -4.45 -35.27 40.77
CA GLN A 89 -4.99 -36.56 41.23
C GLN A 89 -5.04 -37.56 40.05
N PRO A 90 -4.53 -38.79 40.21
CA PRO A 90 -4.57 -39.81 39.16
C PRO A 90 -5.97 -40.45 39.02
N PRO A 91 -6.33 -41.00 37.84
CA PRO A 91 -7.65 -41.59 37.62
C PRO A 91 -7.74 -43.02 38.17
N VAL A 92 -8.85 -43.33 38.83
CA VAL A 92 -9.25 -44.69 39.25
C VAL A 92 -9.97 -45.42 38.10
N PRO A 93 -9.65 -46.70 37.81
CA PRO A 93 -10.32 -47.46 36.75
C PRO A 93 -11.44 -48.38 37.28
N GLY A 94 -12.52 -48.48 36.49
CA GLY A 94 -13.31 -49.70 36.31
C GLY A 94 -14.70 -49.76 36.96
N GLY A 95 -15.73 -50.07 36.16
CA GLY A 95 -17.04 -50.50 36.66
C GLY A 95 -18.14 -50.56 35.59
N SER A 96 -18.41 -51.77 35.10
CA SER A 96 -19.35 -52.20 34.05
C SER A 96 -20.85 -52.09 34.39
N GLY A 97 -21.72 -51.96 33.37
CA GLY A 97 -23.08 -52.53 33.42
C GLY A 97 -24.17 -51.90 32.54
N GLY A 98 -24.59 -52.62 31.48
CA GLY A 98 -26.00 -52.86 31.10
C GLY A 98 -26.85 -51.76 30.40
N PRO A 99 -27.71 -52.11 29.41
CA PRO A 99 -28.52 -51.14 28.65
C PRO A 99 -30.00 -51.02 29.08
N THR A 100 -30.67 -49.98 28.55
CA THR A 100 -32.14 -49.68 28.41
C THR A 100 -32.82 -48.87 29.53
N PRO A 101 -34.01 -48.25 29.30
CA PRO A 101 -34.48 -47.42 28.17
C PRO A 101 -35.10 -46.06 28.62
N LEU A 102 -35.49 -45.20 27.67
CA LEU A 102 -36.10 -43.87 27.83
C LEU A 102 -37.40 -43.85 28.67
N PRO A 103 -37.58 -42.86 29.58
CA PRO A 103 -38.89 -42.54 30.14
C PRO A 103 -39.55 -41.33 29.46
N THR A 104 -40.72 -41.60 28.87
CA THR A 104 -41.79 -40.64 28.57
C THR A 104 -42.25 -39.95 29.85
N VAL A 105 -42.46 -38.63 29.81
CA VAL A 105 -43.09 -37.86 30.89
C VAL A 105 -44.49 -37.40 30.48
N ASP A 106 -45.48 -37.90 31.20
CA ASP A 106 -46.89 -37.50 31.22
C ASP A 106 -47.07 -36.17 32.01
N PRO A 107 -47.87 -35.19 31.53
CA PRO A 107 -47.98 -33.88 32.17
C PRO A 107 -49.23 -33.75 33.05
N LYS A 108 -49.21 -34.24 34.31
CA LYS A 108 -50.16 -33.78 35.35
C LYS A 108 -49.81 -34.22 36.79
N ALA A 109 -49.14 -33.38 37.57
CA ALA A 109 -49.35 -33.19 39.03
C ALA A 109 -48.31 -32.22 39.65
N PRO A 110 -48.69 -31.35 40.61
CA PRO A 110 -47.79 -30.41 41.30
C PRO A 110 -47.25 -30.98 42.63
N PRO A 111 -46.17 -30.40 43.21
CA PRO A 111 -46.30 -29.99 44.60
C PRO A 111 -45.56 -28.71 45.03
N ALA A 112 -46.26 -27.99 45.92
CA ALA A 112 -45.84 -27.28 47.14
C ALA A 112 -44.43 -26.66 47.25
N GLY A 113 -44.42 -25.36 47.56
CA GLY A 113 -43.24 -24.56 47.83
C GLY A 113 -42.58 -24.81 49.19
N GLN A 114 -41.28 -24.53 49.21
CA GLN A 114 -40.51 -24.15 50.39
C GLN A 114 -39.72 -22.86 50.07
N PRO A 115 -39.54 -21.96 51.05
CA PRO A 115 -38.87 -20.67 50.83
C PRO A 115 -37.36 -20.82 50.89
N THR A 116 -36.65 -20.57 49.79
CA THR A 116 -35.19 -20.37 49.80
C THR A 116 -34.87 -18.89 49.75
N ASN A 117 -34.23 -18.46 50.83
CA ASN A 117 -33.62 -17.16 51.03
C ASN A 117 -32.70 -16.80 49.85
N VAL A 118 -32.86 -15.57 49.37
CA VAL A 118 -32.16 -14.96 48.24
C VAL A 118 -30.64 -14.87 48.48
N THR A 119 -29.87 -15.42 47.55
CA THR A 119 -28.52 -14.92 47.23
C THR A 119 -28.53 -14.70 45.71
N PRO A 120 -28.33 -13.47 45.20
CA PRO A 120 -28.39 -13.22 43.76
C PRO A 120 -27.19 -13.91 43.09
N PRO A 121 -27.39 -14.88 42.17
CA PRO A 121 -26.32 -15.28 41.27
C PRO A 121 -26.04 -14.08 40.37
N GLY A 122 -24.75 -13.76 40.24
CA GLY A 122 -24.26 -12.57 39.58
C GLY A 122 -24.96 -12.26 38.26
N ALA A 123 -25.17 -10.97 38.04
CA ALA A 123 -25.57 -10.43 36.76
C ALA A 123 -24.75 -11.09 35.65
N TRP A 124 -25.41 -11.91 34.85
CA TRP A 124 -24.98 -12.15 33.48
C TRP A 124 -24.97 -10.78 32.84
N THR A 125 -23.80 -10.16 32.77
CA THR A 125 -23.54 -9.15 31.77
C THR A 125 -23.64 -9.92 30.46
N GLY A 126 -24.85 -9.94 29.90
CA GLY A 126 -25.08 -10.36 28.54
C GLY A 126 -24.30 -9.39 27.66
N ALA A 127 -23.04 -9.71 27.41
CA ALA A 127 -22.47 -9.38 26.12
C ALA A 127 -23.44 -10.03 25.12
N ALA A 128 -24.14 -9.19 24.36
CA ALA A 128 -24.87 -9.65 23.20
C ALA A 128 -23.96 -10.61 22.42
N PRO A 129 -24.49 -11.69 21.81
CA PRO A 129 -23.68 -12.53 20.96
C PRO A 129 -23.00 -11.60 19.95
N ALA A 130 -21.66 -11.52 20.02
CA ALA A 130 -20.90 -10.83 19.00
C ALA A 130 -21.13 -11.64 17.73
N THR A 131 -22.03 -11.18 16.88
CA THR A 131 -22.26 -11.80 15.58
C THR A 131 -20.92 -11.77 14.86
N ASP A 132 -20.37 -12.94 14.56
CA ASP A 132 -19.05 -13.08 13.96
C ASP A 132 -19.09 -12.43 12.57
N LEU A 133 -18.51 -11.24 12.45
CA LEU A 133 -18.51 -10.49 11.20
C LEU A 133 -17.48 -11.12 10.25
N PRO A 134 -17.81 -11.28 8.96
CA PRO A 134 -16.85 -11.81 8.00
C PRO A 134 -15.61 -10.91 7.91
N ARG A 135 -14.49 -11.49 7.50
CA ARG A 135 -13.25 -10.74 7.26
C ARG A 135 -13.48 -9.72 6.14
N ALA A 136 -13.08 -8.48 6.38
CA ALA A 136 -13.21 -7.43 5.38
C ALA A 136 -12.07 -7.53 4.34
N GLN A 137 -12.43 -7.37 3.07
CA GLN A 137 -11.47 -7.23 1.97
C GLN A 137 -11.16 -5.75 1.74
N ILE A 138 -9.89 -5.37 1.60
CA ILE A 138 -9.51 -3.99 1.30
C ILE A 138 -9.33 -3.85 -0.22
N ILE A 139 -10.00 -2.88 -0.82
CA ILE A 139 -9.95 -2.64 -2.28
C ILE A 139 -9.74 -1.15 -2.57
N ASN A 140 -9.18 -0.86 -3.74
CA ASN A 140 -8.95 0.50 -4.22
C ASN A 140 -9.78 0.91 -5.43
N TYR A 141 -10.90 0.22 -5.67
CA TYR A 141 -11.83 0.54 -6.75
C TYR A 141 -13.25 0.63 -6.22
N ALA A 142 -14.02 1.57 -6.77
CA ALA A 142 -15.40 1.83 -6.37
C ALA A 142 -16.44 0.95 -7.09
N ARG A 143 -16.02 0.29 -8.18
CA ARG A 143 -16.90 -0.49 -9.05
C ARG A 143 -16.38 -1.90 -9.19
N PHE A 144 -17.24 -2.86 -8.99
CA PHE A 144 -16.92 -4.28 -9.06
C PHE A 144 -18.17 -5.12 -9.23
N ASP A 145 -18.01 -6.37 -9.64
CA ASP A 145 -19.11 -7.32 -9.77
C ASP A 145 -19.07 -8.29 -8.57
N LEU A 146 -20.17 -8.38 -7.83
CA LEU A 146 -20.35 -9.29 -6.70
C LEU A 146 -21.00 -10.57 -7.21
N GLY A 147 -20.21 -11.64 -7.30
CA GLY A 147 -20.71 -12.97 -7.67
C GLY A 147 -21.64 -13.53 -6.59
N PHE A 148 -22.69 -14.24 -6.99
CA PHE A 148 -23.59 -14.91 -6.07
C PHE A 148 -24.12 -16.22 -6.64
N ASP A 149 -24.30 -17.18 -5.75
CA ASP A 149 -24.92 -18.45 -6.05
C ASP A 149 -26.32 -18.51 -5.44
N LEU A 150 -27.25 -19.13 -6.15
CA LEU A 150 -28.63 -19.29 -5.69
C LEU A 150 -28.80 -20.71 -5.16
N GLU A 151 -28.89 -20.85 -3.84
CA GLU A 151 -29.07 -22.15 -3.20
C GLU A 151 -30.46 -22.76 -3.48
N GLN A 152 -31.50 -21.92 -3.58
CA GLN A 152 -32.87 -22.35 -3.86
C GLN A 152 -33.47 -21.55 -5.02
N ARG A 153 -33.61 -22.21 -6.18
CA ARG A 153 -34.33 -21.67 -7.32
C ARG A 153 -35.70 -22.34 -7.42
N GLY A 154 -36.75 -21.61 -7.03
CA GLY A 154 -38.13 -22.06 -7.24
C GLY A 154 -38.50 -22.15 -8.74
N PRO A 155 -39.63 -22.81 -9.08
CA PRO A 155 -40.05 -23.01 -10.48
C PRO A 155 -40.21 -21.70 -11.27
N SER A 156 -40.55 -20.61 -10.58
CA SER A 156 -40.75 -19.28 -11.17
C SER A 156 -39.44 -18.53 -11.48
N GLY A 157 -38.27 -19.10 -11.15
CA GLY A 157 -36.98 -18.44 -11.27
C GLY A 157 -36.84 -17.19 -10.39
N ILE A 158 -35.76 -16.44 -10.60
CA ILE A 158 -35.51 -15.14 -9.95
C ILE A 158 -35.89 -14.02 -10.92
N SER A 159 -36.75 -13.12 -10.45
CA SER A 159 -37.19 -11.94 -11.17
C SER A 159 -36.16 -10.80 -11.06
N ARG A 160 -35.70 -10.54 -9.83
CA ARG A 160 -34.73 -9.49 -9.52
C ARG A 160 -33.88 -9.86 -8.31
N VAL A 161 -32.76 -9.17 -8.14
CA VAL A 161 -31.92 -9.22 -6.94
C VAL A 161 -31.75 -7.81 -6.42
N ASP A 162 -32.10 -7.61 -5.15
CA ASP A 162 -31.96 -6.34 -4.46
C ASP A 162 -30.64 -6.34 -3.67
N LEU A 163 -29.76 -5.39 -3.98
CA LEU A 163 -28.51 -5.18 -3.26
C LEU A 163 -28.74 -4.25 -2.07
N TRP A 164 -28.41 -4.71 -0.88
CA TRP A 164 -28.43 -3.93 0.35
C TRP A 164 -27.01 -3.65 0.83
N VAL A 165 -26.80 -2.44 1.31
CA VAL A 165 -25.52 -1.94 1.79
C VAL A 165 -25.66 -1.41 3.20
N THR A 166 -24.71 -1.78 4.05
CA THR A 166 -24.50 -1.18 5.37
C THR A 166 -23.13 -0.51 5.42
N ARG A 167 -23.00 0.53 6.24
CA ARG A 167 -21.73 1.24 6.46
C ARG A 167 -21.26 1.24 7.92
N ASP A 168 -22.09 0.69 8.78
CA ASP A 168 -21.95 0.68 10.23
C ASP A 168 -22.08 -0.74 10.77
N GLU A 169 -21.60 -1.71 9.98
CA GLU A 169 -21.48 -3.13 10.34
C GLU A 169 -22.83 -3.81 10.61
N GLY A 170 -23.87 -3.38 9.91
CA GLY A 170 -25.21 -3.98 9.98
C GLY A 170 -26.16 -3.25 10.93
N LYS A 171 -25.73 -2.16 11.58
CA LYS A 171 -26.62 -1.37 12.45
C LYS A 171 -27.70 -0.64 11.65
N SER A 172 -27.38 -0.21 10.43
CA SER A 172 -28.32 0.32 9.46
C SER A 172 -28.08 -0.26 8.08
N TRP A 173 -29.17 -0.39 7.32
CA TRP A 173 -29.18 -0.98 5.98
C TRP A 173 -29.91 -0.07 5.02
N ALA A 174 -29.36 0.10 3.82
CA ALA A 174 -29.96 0.85 2.73
C ALA A 174 -30.01 -0.01 1.47
N LYS A 175 -31.16 -0.02 0.80
CA LYS A 175 -31.27 -0.63 -0.53
C LYS A 175 -30.49 0.23 -1.53
N TRP A 176 -29.44 -0.35 -2.10
CA TRP A 176 -28.48 0.35 -2.94
C TRP A 176 -28.86 0.34 -4.41
N SER A 177 -29.21 -0.85 -4.92
CA SER A 177 -29.53 -1.03 -6.32
C SER A 177 -30.35 -2.30 -6.52
N GLN A 178 -30.99 -2.38 -7.69
CA GLN A 178 -31.79 -3.50 -8.11
C GLN A 178 -31.28 -4.01 -9.44
N HIS A 179 -31.09 -5.32 -9.54
CA HIS A 179 -30.54 -6.00 -10.70
C HIS A 179 -31.51 -7.08 -11.17
N ASP A 180 -31.37 -7.51 -12.42
CA ASP A 180 -32.11 -8.69 -12.87
C ASP A 180 -31.55 -9.97 -12.21
N GLY A 181 -32.38 -11.02 -12.14
CA GLY A 181 -31.96 -12.31 -11.59
C GLY A 181 -31.24 -13.22 -12.59
N LYS A 182 -30.83 -12.71 -13.76
CA LYS A 182 -30.36 -13.53 -14.89
C LYS A 182 -28.83 -13.66 -14.94
N GLY A 183 -28.09 -12.78 -14.28
CA GLY A 183 -26.64 -12.88 -14.11
C GLY A 183 -26.26 -13.49 -12.76
N GLY A 184 -25.23 -14.34 -12.72
CA GLY A 184 -24.64 -14.84 -11.46
C GLY A 184 -23.76 -13.81 -10.74
N ALA A 185 -23.89 -12.53 -11.10
CA ALA A 185 -23.16 -11.43 -10.48
C ALA A 185 -23.99 -10.15 -10.53
N VAL A 186 -23.84 -9.33 -9.49
CA VAL A 186 -24.45 -8.01 -9.35
C VAL A 186 -23.38 -6.94 -9.49
N ARG A 187 -23.60 -5.97 -10.39
CA ARG A 187 -22.67 -4.85 -10.54
C ARG A 187 -22.86 -3.83 -9.42
N VAL A 188 -21.84 -3.65 -8.62
CA VAL A 188 -21.77 -2.65 -7.56
C VAL A 188 -21.07 -1.41 -8.09
N ALA A 189 -21.69 -0.24 -7.89
CA ALA A 189 -21.07 1.06 -8.12
C ALA A 189 -21.22 1.91 -6.85
N LEU A 190 -20.11 2.16 -6.17
CA LEU A 190 -20.05 2.96 -4.94
C LEU A 190 -19.79 4.44 -5.21
N ASP A 191 -19.29 4.80 -6.38
CA ASP A 191 -18.99 6.17 -6.82
C ASP A 191 -20.22 6.93 -7.36
N VAL A 192 -21.42 6.51 -6.96
CA VAL A 192 -22.66 7.23 -7.27
C VAL A 192 -22.68 8.59 -6.59
N ARG A 193 -23.41 9.54 -7.17
CA ARG A 193 -23.41 10.95 -6.74
C ARG A 193 -23.79 11.10 -5.26
N GLU A 194 -24.72 10.29 -4.80
CA GLU A 194 -25.24 10.28 -3.42
C GLU A 194 -24.17 9.86 -2.41
N ASN A 195 -23.17 9.10 -2.83
CA ASN A 195 -22.08 8.59 -1.98
C ASN A 195 -20.71 9.21 -2.29
N ALA A 196 -20.64 10.20 -3.18
CA ALA A 196 -19.38 10.81 -3.62
C ALA A 196 -18.52 11.35 -2.47
N ASN A 197 -19.15 11.96 -1.45
CA ASN A 197 -18.45 12.54 -0.29
C ASN A 197 -18.05 11.50 0.76
N GLN A 198 -18.41 10.25 0.56
CA GLN A 198 -18.20 9.20 1.53
C GLN A 198 -17.82 7.90 0.81
N LEU A 199 -17.11 7.98 -0.32
CA LEU A 199 -16.75 6.80 -1.11
C LEU A 199 -15.86 5.82 -0.34
N GLU A 200 -15.00 6.34 0.52
CA GLU A 200 -14.08 5.53 1.31
C GLU A 200 -14.69 5.05 2.63
N GLY A 201 -14.16 3.94 3.14
CA GLY A 201 -14.50 3.37 4.43
C GLY A 201 -15.14 2.01 4.33
N ASN A 202 -15.84 1.62 5.40
CA ASN A 202 -16.37 0.28 5.55
C ASN A 202 -17.73 0.14 4.85
N TYR A 203 -17.87 -0.96 4.12
CA TYR A 203 -19.09 -1.39 3.46
C TYR A 203 -19.36 -2.85 3.81
N GLY A 204 -20.60 -3.14 4.16
CA GLY A 204 -21.14 -4.49 4.23
C GLY A 204 -22.20 -4.68 3.16
N PHE A 205 -22.25 -5.86 2.56
CA PHE A 205 -23.18 -6.19 1.50
C PHE A 205 -24.07 -7.36 1.89
N ARG A 206 -25.31 -7.31 1.44
CA ARG A 206 -26.26 -8.43 1.46
C ARG A 206 -27.08 -8.42 0.19
N LEU A 207 -27.32 -9.58 -0.39
CA LEU A 207 -28.20 -9.74 -1.54
C LEU A 207 -29.53 -10.35 -1.12
N VAL A 208 -30.63 -9.81 -1.64
CA VAL A 208 -31.98 -10.34 -1.43
C VAL A 208 -32.59 -10.68 -2.78
N PRO A 209 -32.56 -11.95 -3.21
CA PRO A 209 -33.23 -12.41 -4.42
C PRO A 209 -34.75 -12.38 -4.26
N VAL A 210 -35.45 -12.00 -5.33
CA VAL A 210 -36.92 -12.00 -5.40
C VAL A 210 -37.35 -12.91 -6.54
N SER A 211 -38.16 -13.91 -6.21
CA SER A 211 -38.68 -14.89 -7.16
C SER A 211 -39.64 -14.28 -8.19
N GLY A 212 -39.91 -15.00 -9.28
CA GLY A 212 -40.95 -14.65 -10.26
C GLY A 212 -42.36 -14.49 -9.67
N ALA A 213 -42.63 -15.10 -8.51
CA ALA A 213 -43.89 -14.96 -7.77
C ALA A 213 -43.90 -13.76 -6.80
N GLY A 214 -42.84 -12.96 -6.77
CA GLY A 214 -42.71 -11.82 -5.85
C GLY A 214 -42.32 -12.20 -4.42
N LEU A 215 -42.00 -13.48 -4.16
CA LEU A 215 -41.52 -13.95 -2.85
C LEU A 215 -40.02 -13.73 -2.73
N SER A 216 -39.58 -13.23 -1.58
CA SER A 216 -38.16 -13.08 -1.22
C SER A 216 -37.96 -13.46 0.24
N GLU A 217 -36.71 -13.64 0.64
CA GLU A 217 -36.36 -13.58 2.06
C GLU A 217 -36.65 -12.18 2.63
N ARG A 218 -36.59 -12.08 3.97
CA ARG A 218 -36.73 -10.78 4.63
C ARG A 218 -35.59 -9.85 4.21
N GLU A 219 -35.91 -8.57 4.11
CA GLU A 219 -34.91 -7.52 3.98
C GLU A 219 -34.02 -7.49 5.24
N PRO A 220 -32.74 -7.11 5.13
CA PRO A 220 -31.87 -6.99 6.29
C PRO A 220 -32.42 -5.98 7.28
N ALA A 221 -32.47 -6.38 8.55
CA ALA A 221 -32.87 -5.52 9.65
C ALA A 221 -31.65 -4.97 10.41
N ALA A 222 -31.85 -3.90 11.18
CA ALA A 222 -30.82 -3.39 12.07
C ALA A 222 -30.32 -4.49 13.03
N GLY A 223 -29.00 -4.69 13.06
CA GLY A 223 -28.33 -5.75 13.82
C GLY A 223 -28.04 -7.02 13.02
N ASP A 224 -28.61 -7.19 11.82
CA ASP A 224 -28.23 -8.28 10.92
C ASP A 224 -26.79 -8.07 10.42
N SER A 225 -25.97 -9.11 10.46
CA SER A 225 -24.61 -9.06 9.93
C SER A 225 -24.56 -9.06 8.41
N PRO A 226 -23.56 -8.40 7.80
CA PRO A 226 -23.32 -8.49 6.36
C PRO A 226 -22.73 -9.84 5.96
N ASP A 227 -23.08 -10.29 4.74
CA ASP A 227 -22.54 -11.52 4.14
C ASP A 227 -21.09 -11.32 3.69
N MET A 228 -20.78 -10.12 3.21
CA MET A 228 -19.46 -9.72 2.75
C MET A 228 -19.12 -8.32 3.26
N ARG A 229 -17.86 -8.12 3.67
CA ARG A 229 -17.33 -6.82 4.10
C ARG A 229 -16.21 -6.37 3.18
N VAL A 230 -16.22 -5.09 2.85
CA VAL A 230 -15.22 -4.42 2.03
C VAL A 230 -14.82 -3.12 2.70
N VAL A 231 -13.53 -2.81 2.72
CA VAL A 231 -13.00 -1.49 3.06
C VAL A 231 -12.53 -0.86 1.75
N VAL A 232 -13.16 0.24 1.37
CA VAL A 232 -12.77 1.00 0.18
C VAL A 232 -11.75 2.06 0.59
N ASP A 233 -10.60 2.02 -0.06
CA ASP A 233 -9.52 2.97 0.12
C ASP A 233 -8.89 3.30 -1.23
N VAL A 234 -9.20 4.49 -1.74
CA VAL A 234 -8.75 4.95 -3.06
C VAL A 234 -7.64 5.99 -2.95
N THR A 235 -7.35 6.43 -1.72
CA THR A 235 -6.32 7.42 -1.43
C THR A 235 -4.94 6.76 -1.51
N PRO A 236 -4.06 7.21 -2.42
CA PRO A 236 -2.72 6.67 -2.48
C PRO A 236 -1.84 7.16 -1.33
N PRO A 237 -0.83 6.37 -0.94
CA PRO A 237 0.09 6.73 0.13
C PRO A 237 0.90 7.97 -0.22
N GLN A 238 1.36 8.67 0.81
CA GLN A 238 2.36 9.72 0.69
C GLN A 238 3.76 9.14 0.96
N ILE A 239 4.75 9.53 0.16
CA ILE A 239 6.15 9.18 0.37
C ILE A 239 7.06 10.33 -0.05
N ASP A 240 8.01 10.65 0.81
CA ASP A 240 9.12 11.56 0.56
C ASP A 240 10.44 10.81 0.74
N LEU A 241 11.34 10.94 -0.23
CA LEU A 241 12.67 10.33 -0.21
C LEU A 241 13.73 11.41 0.05
N PHE A 242 14.54 11.22 1.09
CA PHE A 242 15.58 12.19 1.47
C PHE A 242 16.93 11.82 0.86
N PRO A 243 17.84 12.81 0.69
CA PRO A 243 19.22 12.53 0.32
C PRO A 243 19.84 11.56 1.32
N PRO A 244 20.44 10.45 0.86
CA PRO A 244 21.00 9.46 1.75
C PRO A 244 22.33 9.93 2.32
N ALA A 245 22.73 9.37 3.46
CA ALA A 245 23.94 9.73 4.17
C ALA A 245 24.87 8.51 4.36
N SER A 246 26.18 8.72 4.41
CA SER A 246 27.12 7.65 4.76
C SER A 246 26.97 7.27 6.23
N ASP A 247 27.02 5.97 6.55
CA ASP A 247 27.08 5.50 7.94
C ASP A 247 28.49 5.76 8.53
N PRO A 248 28.63 6.51 9.64
CA PRO A 248 29.92 6.78 10.26
C PRO A 248 30.61 5.53 10.83
N ASN A 249 29.85 4.48 11.17
CA ASN A 249 30.37 3.25 11.77
C ASN A 249 30.70 2.19 10.70
N THR A 250 30.09 2.30 9.53
CA THR A 250 30.19 1.29 8.46
C THR A 250 30.58 1.94 7.13
N PRO A 251 31.87 1.91 6.73
CA PRO A 251 32.39 2.67 5.58
C PRO A 251 31.73 2.35 4.23
N ASP A 252 31.18 1.15 4.05
CA ASP A 252 30.56 0.70 2.79
C ASP A 252 29.02 0.78 2.80
N THR A 253 28.45 1.49 3.77
CA THR A 253 27.00 1.55 4.00
C THR A 253 26.46 2.97 3.84
N LEU A 254 25.39 3.05 3.07
CA LEU A 254 24.61 4.25 2.83
C LEU A 254 23.27 4.11 3.55
N VAL A 255 22.92 5.08 4.40
CA VAL A 255 21.63 5.14 5.08
C VAL A 255 20.65 5.88 4.18
N ILE A 256 19.67 5.15 3.65
CA ILE A 256 18.55 5.69 2.88
C ILE A 256 17.45 6.05 3.86
N GLN A 257 16.93 7.28 3.76
CA GLN A 257 15.90 7.80 4.66
C GLN A 257 14.67 8.21 3.86
N TRP A 258 13.49 7.91 4.38
CA TRP A 258 12.22 8.31 3.79
C TRP A 258 11.20 8.65 4.87
N ARG A 259 10.14 9.36 4.47
CA ARG A 259 8.92 9.53 5.26
C ARG A 259 7.77 9.01 4.43
N ALA A 260 7.05 8.00 4.91
CA ALA A 260 5.85 7.51 4.26
C ALA A 260 4.66 7.57 5.23
N THR A 261 3.49 7.94 4.74
CA THR A 261 2.27 8.07 5.54
C THR A 261 1.07 7.58 4.75
N ASP A 262 0.30 6.70 5.38
CA ASP A 262 -0.95 6.16 4.89
C ASP A 262 -1.73 5.57 6.08
N ARG A 263 -3.06 5.49 5.97
CA ARG A 263 -3.92 4.95 7.03
C ARG A 263 -4.05 3.42 6.98
N ASN A 264 -3.76 2.80 5.83
CA ASN A 264 -3.96 1.38 5.53
C ASN A 264 -2.65 0.68 5.10
N PHE A 265 -1.49 1.11 5.60
CA PHE A 265 -0.26 0.35 5.40
C PHE A 265 -0.35 -1.06 5.97
N GLY A 266 0.15 -2.02 5.19
CA GLY A 266 0.44 -3.36 5.69
C GLY A 266 1.81 -3.41 6.38
N ASP A 267 2.27 -4.62 6.71
CA ASP A 267 3.51 -4.83 7.46
C ASP A 267 4.76 -4.35 6.70
N ASP A 268 4.82 -4.59 5.39
CA ASP A 268 5.95 -4.23 4.52
C ASP A 268 5.50 -3.37 3.31
N PRO A 269 5.21 -2.07 3.50
CA PRO A 269 4.66 -1.23 2.44
C PRO A 269 5.72 -0.58 1.54
N ILE A 270 7.00 -0.59 1.93
CA ILE A 270 8.06 0.17 1.26
C ILE A 270 8.88 -0.74 0.34
N THR A 271 9.27 -0.24 -0.83
CA THR A 271 10.22 -0.90 -1.73
C THR A 271 11.28 0.12 -2.16
N LEU A 272 12.55 -0.27 -2.08
CA LEU A 272 13.69 0.57 -2.42
C LEU A 272 14.46 -0.04 -3.59
N GLU A 273 14.74 0.77 -4.60
CA GLU A 273 15.41 0.36 -5.83
C GLU A 273 16.42 1.43 -6.28
N TRP A 274 17.39 1.03 -7.10
CA TRP A 274 18.37 1.91 -7.71
C TRP A 274 18.50 1.68 -9.21
N SER A 275 19.04 2.66 -9.93
CA SER A 275 19.33 2.56 -11.36
C SER A 275 20.51 3.46 -11.74
N ASP A 276 21.24 3.11 -12.79
CA ASP A 276 22.27 3.96 -13.41
C ASP A 276 21.67 5.01 -14.36
N ALA A 277 20.39 4.87 -14.71
CA ALA A 277 19.62 5.82 -15.52
C ALA A 277 18.31 6.26 -14.82
N PRO A 278 17.81 7.47 -15.08
CA PRO A 278 16.65 8.02 -14.38
C PRO A 278 15.33 7.25 -14.63
N ALA A 279 15.26 6.49 -15.72
CA ALA A 279 14.06 5.72 -16.10
C ALA A 279 14.19 4.21 -15.82
N GLY A 280 15.27 3.77 -15.16
CA GLY A 280 15.58 2.35 -15.01
C GLY A 280 16.52 1.82 -16.12
N PRO A 281 16.76 0.50 -16.17
CA PRO A 281 16.07 -0.55 -15.41
C PRO A 281 16.35 -0.48 -13.91
N TRP A 282 15.29 -0.60 -13.11
CA TRP A 282 15.37 -0.57 -11.64
C TRP A 282 15.88 -1.88 -11.10
N LYS A 283 16.80 -1.80 -10.13
CA LYS A 283 17.43 -2.92 -9.44
C LYS A 283 17.10 -2.84 -7.95
N PRO A 284 16.77 -3.95 -7.29
CA PRO A 284 16.39 -3.93 -5.89
C PRO A 284 17.58 -3.56 -5.00
N ILE A 285 17.30 -2.74 -3.98
CA ILE A 285 18.26 -2.41 -2.91
C ILE A 285 18.19 -3.47 -1.80
N ALA A 286 16.98 -3.82 -1.38
CA ALA A 286 16.74 -4.93 -0.48
C ALA A 286 16.30 -6.15 -1.30
N SER A 287 17.03 -7.25 -1.21
CA SER A 287 16.65 -8.54 -1.80
C SER A 287 16.31 -9.55 -0.70
N ALA A 288 15.54 -10.59 -1.03
CA ALA A 288 15.08 -11.58 -0.06
C ALA A 288 16.20 -12.45 0.56
N GLY A 289 17.47 -12.18 0.25
CA GLY A 289 18.66 -12.72 0.89
C GLY A 289 19.73 -11.64 1.07
N ASN A 290 20.72 -11.89 1.93
CA ASN A 290 21.88 -11.02 2.13
C ASN A 290 22.86 -11.02 0.94
N ASP A 291 22.50 -11.67 -0.17
CA ASP A 291 23.36 -11.81 -1.33
C ASP A 291 23.23 -10.59 -2.25
N PRO A 292 24.36 -10.01 -2.69
CA PRO A 292 24.34 -8.91 -3.64
C PRO A 292 23.75 -9.39 -4.97
N VAL A 293 22.78 -8.66 -5.49
CA VAL A 293 22.28 -8.85 -6.85
C VAL A 293 23.38 -8.43 -7.83
N VAL A 294 24.20 -9.41 -8.21
CA VAL A 294 25.07 -9.31 -9.39
C VAL A 294 24.15 -9.31 -10.61
N GLN A 295 24.37 -8.37 -11.53
CA GLN A 295 23.62 -8.23 -12.78
C GLN A 295 23.34 -9.59 -13.41
N THR A 296 22.06 -9.94 -13.57
CA THR A 296 21.70 -11.07 -14.42
C THR A 296 20.82 -10.56 -15.56
N THR A 297 21.30 -10.80 -16.77
CA THR A 297 20.55 -10.85 -18.04
C THR A 297 19.54 -12.02 -18.03
N ALA A 298 18.85 -12.23 -16.90
CA ALA A 298 17.90 -13.32 -16.73
C ALA A 298 16.47 -12.81 -16.90
N ILE A 299 15.64 -13.66 -17.51
CA ILE A 299 14.19 -13.49 -17.74
C ILE A 299 13.42 -13.24 -16.43
N ASN A 300 14.05 -13.46 -15.27
CA ASN A 300 13.52 -13.23 -13.94
C ASN A 300 14.32 -12.11 -13.26
N ALA A 301 13.87 -10.87 -13.41
CA ALA A 301 14.41 -9.76 -12.62
C ALA A 301 14.24 -10.07 -11.12
N PRO A 302 15.25 -9.81 -10.28
CA PRO A 302 15.15 -10.08 -8.85
C PRO A 302 14.04 -9.22 -8.25
N VAL A 303 13.08 -9.89 -7.60
CA VAL A 303 11.94 -9.24 -6.96
C VAL A 303 12.45 -8.49 -5.74
N ALA A 304 12.21 -7.18 -5.70
CA ALA A 304 12.59 -6.34 -4.56
C ALA A 304 11.88 -6.83 -3.28
N LYS A 305 12.64 -7.02 -2.21
CA LYS A 305 12.10 -7.30 -0.88
C LYS A 305 11.37 -6.04 -0.41
N ARG A 306 10.14 -6.22 0.06
CA ARG A 306 9.38 -5.16 0.70
C ARG A 306 9.85 -4.97 2.13
N LEU A 307 9.83 -3.72 2.60
CA LEU A 307 10.36 -3.30 3.89
C LEU A 307 9.24 -2.67 4.71
N ALA A 308 9.26 -2.93 6.01
CA ALA A 308 8.49 -2.19 6.99
C ALA A 308 8.79 -0.68 6.91
N ASN A 309 7.79 0.15 7.23
CA ASN A 309 7.93 1.60 7.23
C ASN A 309 8.69 2.12 8.47
N THR A 310 9.97 1.81 8.57
CA THR A 310 10.87 2.24 9.66
C THR A 310 11.44 3.65 9.46
N GLY A 311 11.24 4.23 8.27
CA GLY A 311 11.78 5.54 7.87
C GLY A 311 13.24 5.54 7.45
N GLN A 312 13.95 4.41 7.59
CA GLN A 312 15.34 4.28 7.16
C GLN A 312 15.75 2.84 6.88
N TYR A 313 16.72 2.69 5.98
CA TYR A 313 17.33 1.41 5.60
C TYR A 313 18.82 1.58 5.37
N ALA A 314 19.61 0.70 6.00
CA ALA A 314 21.06 0.65 5.83
C ALA A 314 21.40 -0.20 4.60
N TRP A 315 21.73 0.47 3.50
CA TRP A 315 22.13 -0.18 2.25
C TRP A 315 23.64 -0.34 2.19
N ARG A 316 24.12 -1.58 2.32
CA ARG A 316 25.51 -1.91 2.04
C ARG A 316 25.73 -1.92 0.53
N VAL A 317 26.45 -0.92 0.01
CA VAL A 317 26.61 -0.70 -1.43
C VAL A 317 27.47 -1.84 -2.03
N PRO A 318 26.93 -2.67 -2.94
CA PRO A 318 27.70 -3.71 -3.61
C PRO A 318 28.88 -3.15 -4.42
N ALA A 319 29.95 -3.94 -4.53
CA ALA A 319 31.05 -3.64 -5.45
C ALA A 319 30.55 -3.63 -6.91
N GLY A 320 31.10 -2.73 -7.73
CA GLY A 320 30.78 -2.63 -9.15
C GLY A 320 29.54 -1.78 -9.49
N ILE A 321 28.90 -1.16 -8.51
CA ILE A 321 27.88 -0.13 -8.76
C ILE A 321 28.56 1.16 -9.25
N PRO A 322 27.98 1.89 -10.24
CA PRO A 322 28.49 3.19 -10.65
C PRO A 322 28.60 4.17 -9.48
N PRO A 323 29.53 5.14 -9.53
CA PRO A 323 29.72 6.09 -8.43
C PRO A 323 28.50 6.98 -8.19
N ARG A 324 27.61 7.12 -9.20
CA ARG A 324 26.36 7.87 -9.07
C ARG A 324 25.19 7.03 -9.58
N VAL A 325 24.09 7.00 -8.82
CA VAL A 325 22.88 6.24 -9.15
C VAL A 325 21.62 7.03 -8.82
N TYR A 326 20.54 6.74 -9.50
CA TYR A 326 19.20 7.19 -9.14
C TYR A 326 18.61 6.23 -8.10
N LEU A 327 17.90 6.76 -7.13
CA LEU A 327 17.14 5.97 -6.16
C LEU A 327 15.65 6.12 -6.41
N LYS A 328 14.92 5.02 -6.29
CA LYS A 328 13.46 4.99 -6.31
C LYS A 328 12.95 4.40 -5.01
N ALA A 329 11.97 5.07 -4.42
CA ALA A 329 11.20 4.55 -3.31
C ALA A 329 9.73 4.44 -3.70
N THR A 330 9.13 3.29 -3.38
CA THR A 330 7.73 2.98 -3.70
C THR A 330 7.01 2.64 -2.41
N ALA A 331 5.96 3.38 -2.08
CA ALA A 331 5.01 3.03 -1.02
C ALA A 331 3.77 2.38 -1.63
N ARG A 332 3.29 1.30 -1.02
CA ARG A 332 2.03 0.65 -1.37
C ARG A 332 1.22 0.35 -0.11
N ASP A 333 -0.06 0.68 -0.12
CA ASP A 333 -0.97 0.31 0.96
C ASP A 333 -1.54 -1.12 0.79
N SER A 334 -2.42 -1.52 1.71
CA SER A 334 -3.08 -2.83 1.67
C SER A 334 -4.22 -2.91 0.64
N ALA A 335 -4.75 -1.77 0.20
CA ALA A 335 -5.78 -1.66 -0.83
C ALA A 335 -5.22 -1.84 -2.26
N GLY A 336 -3.90 -1.67 -2.40
CA GLY A 336 -3.17 -1.74 -3.65
C GLY A 336 -2.82 -0.39 -4.26
N ASN A 337 -3.09 0.74 -3.60
CA ASN A 337 -2.63 2.04 -4.09
C ASN A 337 -1.12 2.17 -3.97
N VAL A 338 -0.51 2.84 -4.93
CA VAL A 338 0.95 2.95 -5.05
C VAL A 338 1.33 4.41 -5.25
N LYS A 339 2.43 4.82 -4.60
CA LYS A 339 3.13 6.06 -4.88
C LYS A 339 4.62 5.79 -5.06
N GLU A 340 5.18 6.29 -6.15
CA GLU A 340 6.62 6.22 -6.44
C GLU A 340 7.25 7.60 -6.37
N VAL A 341 8.47 7.67 -5.84
CA VAL A 341 9.35 8.84 -5.87
C VAL A 341 10.72 8.42 -6.35
N VAL A 342 11.24 9.15 -7.33
CA VAL A 342 12.58 8.97 -7.89
C VAL A 342 13.41 10.21 -7.57
N THR A 343 14.68 10.04 -7.21
CA THR A 343 15.60 11.16 -7.04
C THR A 343 15.76 11.92 -8.35
N ARG A 344 15.64 13.25 -8.31
CA ARG A 344 15.75 14.09 -9.51
C ARG A 344 17.14 14.01 -10.15
N ASP A 345 18.17 14.06 -9.31
CA ASP A 345 19.57 14.00 -9.70
C ASP A 345 20.20 12.68 -9.22
N PRO A 346 21.24 12.17 -9.90
CA PRO A 346 21.90 10.95 -9.47
C PRO A 346 22.71 11.22 -8.19
N ILE A 347 22.54 10.34 -7.22
CA ILE A 347 23.15 10.40 -5.89
C ILE A 347 24.54 9.76 -5.93
N LEU A 348 25.54 10.43 -5.33
CA LEU A 348 26.87 9.86 -5.15
C LEU A 348 26.83 8.72 -4.12
N VAL A 349 27.20 7.52 -4.54
CA VAL A 349 27.25 6.30 -3.71
C VAL A 349 28.66 5.72 -3.58
N ASP A 350 29.67 6.38 -4.18
CA ASP A 350 31.07 6.06 -3.93
C ASP A 350 31.47 6.54 -2.52
N LEU A 351 31.70 5.58 -1.63
CA LEU A 351 32.11 5.82 -0.25
C LEU A 351 33.63 5.69 -0.06
N THR A 352 34.38 5.48 -1.14
CA THR A 352 35.83 5.29 -1.09
C THR A 352 36.52 6.58 -0.67
N LYS A 353 37.22 6.55 0.47
CA LYS A 353 38.06 7.67 0.93
C LYS A 353 39.45 7.54 0.29
N PRO A 354 39.84 8.43 -0.65
CA PRO A 354 41.16 8.36 -1.25
C PRO A 354 42.23 8.60 -0.19
N ARG A 355 43.30 7.81 -0.20
CA ARG A 355 44.49 8.01 0.63
C ARG A 355 45.69 8.28 -0.26
N ALA A 356 46.43 9.33 0.04
CA ALA A 356 47.69 9.61 -0.60
C ALA A 356 48.84 8.93 0.15
N LYS A 357 49.76 8.31 -0.58
CA LYS A 357 51.09 7.94 -0.08
C LYS A 357 52.11 8.74 -0.86
N ILE A 358 52.97 9.47 -0.16
CA ILE A 358 54.06 10.22 -0.79
C ILE A 358 55.05 9.19 -1.38
N SER A 359 55.23 9.22 -2.70
CA SER A 359 56.15 8.33 -3.42
C SER A 359 57.55 8.92 -3.59
N GLY A 360 57.75 10.20 -3.25
CA GLY A 360 59.01 10.91 -3.36
C GLY A 360 58.83 12.35 -3.87
N ILE A 361 59.95 12.99 -4.22
CA ILE A 361 59.97 14.32 -4.85
C ILE A 361 59.98 14.11 -6.37
N VAL A 362 59.01 14.68 -7.08
CA VAL A 362 58.94 14.65 -8.55
C VAL A 362 59.57 15.93 -9.09
N GLN A 363 60.59 15.82 -9.96
CA GLN A 363 61.15 16.99 -10.64
C GLN A 363 60.12 17.58 -11.60
N GLN A 364 59.89 18.89 -11.53
CA GLN A 364 59.07 19.58 -12.53
C GLN A 364 59.78 19.54 -13.89
N PRO A 365 59.09 19.21 -14.99
CA PRO A 365 59.67 19.28 -16.32
C PRO A 365 60.18 20.70 -16.56
N ILE A 366 61.48 20.84 -16.81
CA ILE A 366 62.06 22.13 -17.20
C ILE A 366 61.58 22.38 -18.63
N ALA A 367 60.66 23.34 -18.81
CA ALA A 367 60.28 23.81 -20.13
C ALA A 367 61.55 24.34 -20.84
N PRO A 368 61.84 23.92 -22.08
CA PRO A 368 62.98 24.48 -22.81
C PRO A 368 62.78 25.99 -22.96
N ARG A 369 63.81 26.77 -22.60
CA ARG A 369 63.82 28.21 -22.87
C ARG A 369 63.77 28.43 -24.39
N PRO A 370 63.02 29.44 -24.85
CA PRO A 370 62.97 29.82 -26.26
C PRO A 370 64.33 30.26 -26.82
#